data_AF-A0A819WVT6-F1
#
_entry.id   AF-A0A819WVT6-F1
#
_cell.length_a   1.000
_cell.length_b   1.000
_cell.length_c   1.000
_cell.angle_alpha   90.00
_cell.angle_beta   90.00
_cell.angle_gamma   90.00
#
_symmetry.space_group_name_H-M   'P 1'
#
loop_
_entity.id
_entity.type
_entity.pdbx_description
1 polymer ?
#
loop_
_entity_poly.entity_id
_entity_poly.type
_entity_poly.pdbx_seq_one_letter_code
_entity_poly.pdbx_strand_id
1 'polypeptide(L)'
;MSQSPDEIYQELFEDVQRSRIFPDSKTFCDIIPRNLRPNEILENYRKEKTKTTFNLSSFIFDHFIVPNTKPVINENRTIEEHCHHLWSLLTRETTKENYSSLIEVPYPFVVPGGRFREFYYWDTYFTMLGLIRSNETKLLNNMLDNFAYLIRTIGHIPNGNRYYYVGRSQPPYFSLMIELLGQKEKYKNELEIEYQFWMKKRSIVLDDGTILNRYYDDISGKPRPEAFLEDTEIVHKTNNPDIYVHLRAAAESGWDFSSRWMEDENDLSTIITANIIPVDLNCLLYHLELSLGKTLEAENRRQAIQKYMWSNEFQFFMDYNFIKKKQTNCLTLAGLFPLWLNISTSDQAKQVAHQIESLFLYDGGLITTISKKSTQQWDCPNGWAPLQYIAYCALLQVPGYEKFARTIRQRWMSLNERVFKETGKMMEKYDVVNINKPAGGGEYATQDGFGWTNGVYLEMLYQKQTES
;
A
#
# COMPACT_ATOMS: atom_id res chain seq x y z
N MET A 1 9.57 17.55 -19.80
CA MET A 1 9.93 16.26 -19.17
C MET A 1 9.43 16.32 -17.76
N SER A 2 8.63 15.34 -17.39
CA SER A 2 8.05 15.30 -16.06
C SER A 2 8.95 14.42 -15.18
N GLN A 3 9.52 15.03 -14.15
CA GLN A 3 10.59 14.49 -13.31
C GLN A 3 10.15 14.54 -11.85
N SER A 4 10.87 13.85 -10.99
CA SER A 4 10.60 13.89 -9.55
C SER A 4 10.97 15.27 -8.96
N PRO A 5 10.24 15.80 -7.96
CA PRO A 5 10.50 17.12 -7.37
C PRO A 5 11.93 17.34 -6.85
N ASP A 6 12.56 16.31 -6.30
CA ASP A 6 13.96 16.36 -5.84
C ASP A 6 14.94 16.58 -7.00
N GLU A 7 14.66 16.02 -8.18
CA GLU A 7 15.47 16.22 -9.39
C GLU A 7 15.27 17.62 -9.99
N ILE A 8 14.03 18.10 -9.95
CA ILE A 8 13.63 19.38 -10.51
C ILE A 8 14.16 20.55 -9.66
N TYR A 9 13.96 20.50 -8.35
CA TYR A 9 14.28 21.61 -7.45
C TYR A 9 15.63 21.46 -6.73
N GLN A 10 16.29 20.30 -6.81
CA GLN A 10 17.68 20.10 -6.37
C GLN A 10 17.91 20.62 -4.94
N GLU A 11 18.87 21.53 -4.73
CA GLU A 11 19.16 22.04 -3.38
C GLU A 11 17.99 22.79 -2.75
N LEU A 12 17.09 23.39 -3.54
CA LEU A 12 15.88 24.01 -3.00
C LEU A 12 14.99 22.95 -2.35
N PHE A 13 14.88 21.76 -2.95
CA PHE A 13 14.14 20.65 -2.37
C PHE A 13 14.72 20.25 -1.02
N GLU A 14 16.04 20.01 -0.96
CA GLU A 14 16.70 19.60 0.28
C GLU A 14 16.57 20.66 1.38
N ASP A 15 16.78 21.94 1.04
CA ASP A 15 16.72 23.04 1.99
C ASP A 15 15.28 23.23 2.53
N VAL A 16 14.25 22.99 1.72
CA VAL A 16 12.85 23.00 2.17
C VAL A 16 12.54 21.82 3.10
N GLN A 17 12.95 20.60 2.74
CA GLN A 17 12.69 19.42 3.58
C GLN A 17 13.40 19.55 4.94
N ARG A 18 14.66 20.01 4.95
CA ARG A 18 15.45 20.18 6.19
C ARG A 18 14.96 21.31 7.07
N SER A 19 14.40 22.38 6.49
CA SER A 19 13.89 23.52 7.25
C SER A 19 12.54 23.26 7.90
N ARG A 20 11.87 22.13 7.59
CA ARG A 20 10.57 21.74 8.15
C ARG A 20 9.52 22.85 8.02
N ILE A 21 9.52 23.55 6.88
CA ILE A 21 8.50 24.57 6.56
C ILE A 21 7.09 23.94 6.58
N PHE A 22 7.01 22.69 6.16
CA PHE A 22 5.80 21.89 6.24
C PHE A 22 5.97 20.78 7.28
N PRO A 23 4.90 20.42 8.02
CA PRO A 23 4.94 19.33 9.00
C PRO A 23 5.01 17.94 8.37
N ASP A 24 4.68 17.80 7.08
CA ASP A 24 4.71 16.55 6.30
C ASP A 24 5.62 16.73 5.08
N SER A 25 6.66 15.91 4.97
CA SER A 25 7.64 15.87 3.87
C SER A 25 6.98 15.72 2.48
N LYS A 26 5.79 15.11 2.40
CA LYS A 26 5.05 14.97 1.14
C LYS A 26 4.47 16.28 0.63
N THR A 27 4.26 17.27 1.50
CA THR A 27 3.65 18.55 1.13
C THR A 27 4.42 19.24 0.01
N PHE A 28 5.76 19.32 0.13
CA PHE A 28 6.60 19.96 -0.88
C PHE A 28 6.67 19.14 -2.19
N CYS A 29 6.54 17.82 -2.11
CA CYS A 29 6.52 16.95 -3.28
C CYS A 29 5.29 17.16 -4.18
N ASP A 30 4.22 17.73 -3.63
CA ASP A 30 2.93 17.89 -4.31
C ASP A 30 2.57 19.35 -4.59
N ILE A 31 3.51 20.27 -4.41
CA ILE A 31 3.31 21.68 -4.76
C ILE A 31 3.27 21.87 -6.27
N ILE A 32 2.68 22.98 -6.70
CA ILE A 32 2.64 23.38 -8.10
C ILE A 32 3.27 24.77 -8.22
N PRO A 33 4.21 25.00 -9.16
CA PRO A 33 4.70 26.34 -9.46
C PRO A 33 3.56 27.28 -9.85
N ARG A 34 3.55 28.51 -9.32
CA ARG A 34 2.52 29.51 -9.66
C ARG A 34 2.67 30.00 -11.11
N ASN A 35 3.80 30.67 -11.38
CA ASN A 35 3.97 31.48 -12.60
C ASN A 35 5.29 31.20 -13.34
N LEU A 36 6.28 30.65 -12.67
CA LEU A 36 7.63 30.46 -13.20
C LEU A 36 7.89 28.99 -13.50
N ARG A 37 8.76 28.73 -14.47
CA ARG A 37 9.27 27.38 -14.73
C ARG A 37 10.19 26.97 -13.57
N PRO A 38 10.28 25.66 -13.26
CA PRO A 38 11.09 25.21 -12.14
C PRO A 38 12.56 25.68 -12.17
N ASN A 39 13.19 25.69 -13.34
CA ASN A 39 14.57 26.18 -13.48
C ASN A 39 14.70 27.67 -13.14
N GLU A 40 13.71 28.49 -13.49
CA GLU A 40 13.71 29.93 -13.16
C GLU A 40 13.54 30.15 -11.65
N ILE A 41 12.69 29.35 -11.00
CA ILE A 41 12.54 29.37 -9.53
C ILE A 41 13.85 28.97 -8.86
N LEU A 42 14.50 27.90 -9.35
CA LEU A 42 15.77 27.43 -8.79
C LEU A 42 16.90 28.46 -8.98
N GLU A 43 16.97 29.13 -10.13
CA GLU A 43 17.91 30.22 -10.35
C GLU A 43 17.66 31.42 -9.45
N ASN A 44 16.39 31.81 -9.25
CA ASN A 44 16.03 32.88 -8.32
C ASN A 44 16.40 32.50 -6.88
N TYR A 45 16.13 31.27 -6.48
CA TYR A 45 16.53 30.74 -5.19
C TYR A 45 18.05 30.86 -4.98
N ARG A 46 18.86 30.40 -5.95
CA ARG A 46 20.33 30.48 -5.90
C ARG A 46 20.83 31.92 -5.76
N LYS A 47 20.18 32.89 -6.43
CA LYS A 47 20.51 34.32 -6.35
C LYS A 47 20.11 34.94 -5.01
N GLU A 48 19.00 34.50 -4.43
CA GLU A 48 18.43 35.10 -3.24
C GLU A 48 18.94 34.49 -1.94
N LYS A 49 19.25 33.19 -1.91
CA LYS A 49 19.59 32.45 -0.68
C LYS A 49 20.83 32.94 0.07
N THR A 50 21.69 33.70 -0.60
CA THR A 50 22.91 34.29 -0.01
C THR A 50 22.67 35.66 0.62
N LYS A 51 21.49 36.26 0.41
CA LYS A 51 21.13 37.57 0.99
C LYS A 51 20.76 37.39 2.47
N THR A 52 21.23 38.27 3.33
CA THR A 52 20.92 38.24 4.78
C THR A 52 19.44 38.43 5.10
N THR A 53 18.67 38.99 4.17
CA THR A 53 17.21 39.22 4.30
C THR A 53 16.38 38.05 3.76
N PHE A 54 17.00 37.00 3.23
CA PHE A 54 16.27 35.90 2.60
C PHE A 54 15.49 35.08 3.64
N ASN A 55 14.23 34.80 3.33
CA ASN A 55 13.38 33.90 4.10
C ASN A 55 12.84 32.80 3.19
N LEU A 56 13.27 31.57 3.44
CA LEU A 56 12.88 30.42 2.61
C LEU A 56 11.37 30.19 2.64
N SER A 57 10.71 30.35 3.79
CA SER A 57 9.27 30.16 3.90
C SER A 57 8.50 31.16 3.01
N SER A 58 8.84 32.46 3.06
CA SER A 58 8.24 33.47 2.19
C SER A 58 8.48 33.14 0.72
N PHE A 59 9.71 32.79 0.35
CA PHE A 59 10.05 32.39 -1.01
C PHE A 59 9.18 31.22 -1.50
N ILE A 60 8.94 30.20 -0.67
CA ILE A 60 8.07 29.08 -1.04
C ILE A 60 6.62 29.52 -1.26
N PHE A 61 6.04 30.31 -0.35
CA PHE A 61 4.64 30.74 -0.49
C PHE A 61 4.42 31.70 -1.67
N ASP A 62 5.44 32.49 -2.02
CA ASP A 62 5.42 33.42 -3.16
C ASP A 62 5.53 32.69 -4.51
N HIS A 63 6.26 31.57 -4.58
CA HIS A 63 6.51 30.85 -5.83
C HIS A 63 5.61 29.63 -6.07
N PHE A 64 5.03 29.04 -5.02
CA PHE A 64 4.31 27.78 -5.12
C PHE A 64 2.87 27.84 -4.59
N ILE A 65 2.02 27.02 -5.19
CA ILE A 65 0.69 26.68 -4.69
C ILE A 65 0.86 25.48 -3.77
N VAL A 66 0.57 25.70 -2.48
CA VAL A 66 0.59 24.63 -1.48
C VAL A 66 -0.71 23.85 -1.57
N PRO A 67 -0.65 22.52 -1.58
CA PRO A 67 -1.84 21.69 -1.59
C PRO A 67 -2.70 21.92 -0.34
N ASN A 68 -4.03 21.91 -0.51
CA ASN A 68 -4.98 22.04 0.59
C ASN A 68 -5.85 20.78 0.70
N THR A 69 -5.88 20.17 1.89
CA THR A 69 -6.79 19.06 2.22
C THR A 69 -8.02 19.63 2.94
N LYS A 70 -9.18 19.56 2.28
CA LYS A 70 -10.44 19.82 2.98
C LYS A 70 -10.87 18.56 3.71
N PRO A 71 -11.20 18.64 5.02
CA PRO A 71 -11.74 17.49 5.73
C PRO A 71 -13.10 17.13 5.14
N VAL A 72 -13.34 15.85 4.92
CA VAL A 72 -14.67 15.34 4.54
C VAL A 72 -15.45 15.13 5.84
N ILE A 73 -16.34 16.07 6.16
CA ILE A 73 -17.26 15.95 7.30
C ILE A 73 -18.67 16.04 6.76
N ASN A 74 -19.55 15.16 7.20
CA ASN A 74 -20.98 15.40 7.08
C ASN A 74 -21.74 14.77 8.25
N GLU A 75 -22.62 15.56 8.86
CA GLU A 75 -23.42 15.18 10.02
C GLU A 75 -24.76 14.58 9.53
N ASN A 76 -25.25 13.54 10.23
CA ASN A 76 -26.54 12.85 10.04
C ASN A 76 -26.66 11.79 8.92
N ARG A 77 -25.60 11.01 8.64
CA ARG A 77 -25.71 9.80 7.80
C ARG A 77 -25.44 8.53 8.60
N THR A 78 -26.08 7.43 8.21
CA THR A 78 -25.59 6.09 8.59
C THR A 78 -24.22 5.84 7.96
N ILE A 79 -23.45 4.90 8.51
CA ILE A 79 -22.13 4.51 7.98
C ILE A 79 -22.22 4.03 6.52
N GLU A 80 -23.28 3.32 6.15
CA GLU A 80 -23.50 2.83 4.78
C GLU A 80 -23.74 4.00 3.80
N GLU A 81 -24.66 4.91 4.13
CA GLU A 81 -24.92 6.12 3.33
C GLU A 81 -23.68 7.01 3.22
N HIS A 82 -22.89 7.08 4.29
CA HIS A 82 -21.62 7.80 4.30
C HIS A 82 -20.62 7.20 3.31
N CYS A 83 -20.42 5.88 3.33
CA CYS A 83 -19.54 5.18 2.41
C CYS A 83 -19.97 5.38 0.93
N HIS A 84 -21.25 5.24 0.62
CA HIS A 84 -21.75 5.48 -0.75
C HIS A 84 -21.54 6.93 -1.20
N HIS A 85 -21.79 7.91 -0.34
CA HIS A 85 -21.61 9.32 -0.69
C HIS A 85 -20.15 9.71 -0.89
N LEU A 86 -19.24 9.09 -0.13
CA LEU A 86 -17.81 9.42 -0.14
C LEU A 86 -17.14 9.19 -1.48
N TRP A 87 -17.65 8.31 -2.34
CA TRP A 87 -17.05 8.08 -3.66
C TRP A 87 -16.99 9.35 -4.49
N SER A 88 -18.04 10.16 -4.49
CA SER A 88 -18.05 11.46 -5.17
C SER A 88 -17.01 12.43 -4.61
N LEU A 89 -16.74 12.38 -3.30
CA LEU A 89 -15.80 13.26 -2.60
C LEU A 89 -14.35 12.78 -2.69
N LEU A 90 -14.14 11.49 -2.93
CA LEU A 90 -12.83 10.87 -3.14
C LEU A 90 -12.47 10.77 -4.63
N THR A 91 -13.43 10.97 -5.53
CA THR A 91 -13.15 10.99 -6.98
C THR A 91 -12.36 12.24 -7.35
N ARG A 92 -11.31 12.06 -8.14
CA ARG A 92 -10.46 13.10 -8.71
C ARG A 92 -10.41 12.92 -10.22
N GLU A 93 -10.11 14.01 -10.90
CA GLU A 93 -9.77 14.05 -12.31
C GLU A 93 -8.42 14.75 -12.42
N THR A 94 -7.54 14.27 -13.29
CA THR A 94 -6.31 15.01 -13.58
C THR A 94 -6.61 16.14 -14.55
N THR A 95 -6.36 17.37 -14.12
CA THR A 95 -6.27 18.53 -14.99
C THR A 95 -4.83 18.72 -15.45
N LYS A 96 -4.65 19.32 -16.63
CA LYS A 96 -3.32 19.64 -17.14
C LYS A 96 -2.67 20.74 -16.28
N GLU A 97 -1.84 20.33 -15.33
CA GLU A 97 -1.09 21.22 -14.45
C GLU A 97 0.39 21.17 -14.82
N ASN A 98 0.92 22.30 -15.30
CA ASN A 98 2.33 22.37 -15.68
C ASN A 98 3.23 22.10 -14.48
N TYR A 99 4.19 21.19 -14.65
CA TYR A 99 5.20 20.85 -13.64
C TYR A 99 4.64 20.25 -12.33
N SER A 100 3.40 19.76 -12.35
CA SER A 100 2.88 18.94 -11.26
C SER A 100 3.64 17.63 -11.16
N SER A 101 3.85 17.14 -9.94
CA SER A 101 4.35 15.79 -9.74
C SER A 101 3.29 14.72 -10.03
N LEU A 102 2.01 15.10 -10.18
CA LEU A 102 0.92 14.19 -10.55
C LEU A 102 1.06 13.77 -12.02
N ILE A 103 1.01 12.46 -12.26
CA ILE A 103 0.98 11.87 -13.60
C ILE A 103 -0.47 11.91 -14.08
N GLU A 104 -0.68 12.58 -15.21
CA GLU A 104 -1.99 12.66 -15.88
C GLU A 104 -2.47 11.26 -16.30
N VAL A 105 -3.76 11.00 -16.09
CA VAL A 105 -4.44 9.77 -16.55
C VAL A 105 -5.72 10.14 -17.30
N PRO A 106 -6.19 9.31 -18.25
CA PRO A 106 -7.27 9.71 -19.15
C PRO A 106 -8.66 9.84 -18.50
N TYR A 107 -8.90 9.21 -17.35
CA TYR A 107 -10.24 9.12 -16.76
C TYR A 107 -10.27 9.48 -15.26
N PRO A 108 -11.45 9.80 -14.70
CA PRO A 108 -11.62 9.98 -13.26
C PRO A 108 -11.24 8.73 -12.44
N PHE A 109 -10.75 8.94 -11.22
CA PHE A 109 -10.31 7.87 -10.31
C PHE A 109 -10.56 8.21 -8.83
N VAL A 110 -10.65 7.20 -7.96
CA VAL A 110 -10.89 7.37 -6.52
C VAL A 110 -9.57 7.37 -5.74
N VAL A 111 -9.30 8.41 -4.95
CA VAL A 111 -8.13 8.43 -4.05
C VAL A 111 -8.47 7.84 -2.68
N PRO A 112 -7.48 7.37 -1.88
CA PRO A 112 -7.76 6.82 -0.56
C PRO A 112 -8.40 7.84 0.40
N GLY A 113 -7.86 9.06 0.50
CA GLY A 113 -8.34 10.10 1.42
C GLY A 113 -7.22 10.82 2.17
N GLY A 114 -7.52 11.99 2.74
CA GLY A 114 -6.54 12.79 3.49
C GLY A 114 -5.37 13.28 2.64
N ARG A 115 -4.13 12.98 3.07
CA ARG A 115 -2.88 13.33 2.38
C ARG A 115 -2.69 12.61 1.04
N PHE A 116 -3.36 11.46 0.87
CA PHE A 116 -3.30 10.62 -0.32
C PHE A 116 -4.22 11.19 -1.40
N ARG A 117 -3.62 11.93 -2.34
CA ARG A 117 -4.33 12.74 -3.36
C ARG A 117 -4.04 12.26 -4.78
N GLU A 118 -3.47 11.09 -4.87
CA GLU A 118 -3.15 10.33 -6.06
C GLU A 118 -3.80 8.95 -5.92
N PHE A 119 -3.95 8.26 -7.04
CA PHE A 119 -4.40 6.87 -7.03
C PHE A 119 -3.30 6.00 -6.41
N TYR A 120 -3.67 5.04 -5.57
CA TYR A 120 -2.75 4.02 -5.05
C TYR A 120 -3.14 2.65 -5.60
N TYR A 121 -2.15 1.86 -5.97
CA TYR A 121 -2.37 0.65 -6.75
C TYR A 121 -3.20 -0.39 -6.00
N TRP A 122 -2.70 -0.99 -4.91
CA TRP A 122 -3.41 -2.09 -4.27
C TRP A 122 -4.67 -1.63 -3.48
N ASP A 123 -4.66 -0.41 -2.92
CA ASP A 123 -5.82 0.24 -2.28
C ASP A 123 -7.06 0.22 -3.18
N THR A 124 -6.81 0.37 -4.48
CA THR A 124 -7.85 0.39 -5.50
C THR A 124 -8.66 -0.89 -5.53
N TYR A 125 -8.03 -2.06 -5.36
CA TYR A 125 -8.76 -3.33 -5.42
C TYR A 125 -9.84 -3.38 -4.34
N PHE A 126 -9.48 -3.00 -3.11
CA PHE A 126 -10.41 -2.98 -1.98
C PHE A 126 -11.45 -1.87 -2.12
N THR A 127 -11.07 -0.74 -2.70
CA THR A 127 -12.00 0.35 -3.04
C THR A 127 -13.03 -0.12 -4.09
N MET A 128 -12.60 -0.87 -5.10
CA MET A 128 -13.47 -1.41 -6.16
C MET A 128 -14.56 -2.33 -5.60
N LEU A 129 -14.29 -3.07 -4.52
CA LEU A 129 -15.32 -3.88 -3.85
C LEU A 129 -16.53 -3.03 -3.44
N GLY A 130 -16.30 -1.86 -2.83
CA GLY A 130 -17.38 -0.95 -2.45
C GLY A 130 -18.03 -0.22 -3.62
N LEU A 131 -17.25 0.12 -4.65
CA LEU A 131 -17.78 0.72 -5.88
C LEU A 131 -18.74 -0.24 -6.60
N ILE A 132 -18.46 -1.55 -6.58
CA ILE A 132 -19.39 -2.58 -7.08
C ILE A 132 -20.70 -2.53 -6.28
N ARG A 133 -20.63 -2.47 -4.94
CA ARG A 133 -21.84 -2.34 -4.10
C ARG A 133 -22.58 -1.02 -4.28
N SER A 134 -21.90 -0.01 -4.81
CA SER A 134 -22.47 1.31 -5.11
C SER A 134 -22.97 1.43 -6.55
N ASN A 135 -22.87 0.36 -7.36
CA ASN A 135 -23.19 0.35 -8.79
C ASN A 135 -22.42 1.40 -9.62
N GLU A 136 -21.20 1.73 -9.21
CA GLU A 136 -20.33 2.72 -9.86
C GLU A 136 -19.58 2.14 -11.08
N THR A 137 -20.30 1.43 -11.96
CA THR A 137 -19.73 0.66 -13.09
C THR A 137 -18.86 1.50 -14.01
N LYS A 138 -19.25 2.76 -14.28
CA LYS A 138 -18.45 3.65 -15.13
C LYS A 138 -17.10 3.97 -14.47
N LEU A 139 -17.10 4.29 -13.18
CA LEU A 139 -15.90 4.62 -12.43
C LEU A 139 -14.96 3.41 -12.30
N LEU A 140 -15.51 2.22 -12.09
CA LEU A 140 -14.77 0.96 -12.10
C LEU A 140 -14.00 0.75 -13.42
N ASN A 141 -14.68 0.93 -14.56
CA ASN A 141 -14.04 0.82 -15.88
C ASN A 141 -12.97 1.90 -16.10
N ASN A 142 -13.26 3.14 -15.74
CA ASN A 142 -12.32 4.25 -15.83
C ASN A 142 -11.01 3.96 -15.07
N MET A 143 -11.12 3.39 -13.86
CA MET A 143 -9.98 3.05 -13.01
C MET A 143 -9.11 1.94 -13.63
N LEU A 144 -9.72 0.90 -14.22
CA LEU A 144 -8.96 -0.12 -14.97
C LEU A 144 -8.29 0.46 -16.23
N ASP A 145 -8.99 1.32 -16.97
CA ASP A 145 -8.43 1.97 -18.15
C ASP A 145 -7.27 2.92 -17.81
N ASN A 146 -7.31 3.58 -16.64
CA ASN A 146 -6.20 4.36 -16.11
C ASN A 146 -4.99 3.49 -15.77
N PHE A 147 -5.18 2.34 -15.12
CA PHE A 147 -4.08 1.41 -14.87
C PHE A 147 -3.48 0.87 -16.16
N ALA A 148 -4.32 0.47 -17.12
CA ALA A 148 -3.87 0.06 -18.44
C ALA A 148 -3.09 1.18 -19.15
N TYR A 149 -3.52 2.44 -19.02
CA TYR A 149 -2.77 3.59 -19.52
C TYR A 149 -1.39 3.72 -18.85
N LEU A 150 -1.29 3.62 -17.53
CA LEU A 150 -0.02 3.68 -16.80
C LEU A 150 0.92 2.54 -17.20
N ILE A 151 0.41 1.31 -17.31
CA ILE A 151 1.18 0.16 -17.80
C ILE A 151 1.73 0.43 -19.20
N ARG A 152 0.93 0.94 -20.13
CA ARG A 152 1.37 1.20 -21.51
C ARG A 152 2.37 2.35 -21.63
N THR A 153 2.29 3.35 -20.75
CA THR A 153 3.08 4.58 -20.85
C THR A 153 4.31 4.59 -19.95
N ILE A 154 4.28 3.90 -18.81
CA ILE A 154 5.35 3.81 -17.81
C ILE A 154 6.00 2.42 -17.81
N GLY A 155 5.26 1.38 -18.22
CA GLY A 155 5.72 -0.01 -18.21
C GLY A 155 5.31 -0.81 -16.97
N HIS A 156 4.64 -0.19 -16.01
CA HIS A 156 4.04 -0.81 -14.83
C HIS A 156 3.04 0.17 -14.18
N ILE A 157 2.31 -0.30 -13.16
CA ILE A 157 1.52 0.57 -12.30
C ILE A 157 2.43 1.07 -11.18
N PRO A 158 2.76 2.37 -11.09
CA PRO A 158 3.56 2.90 -9.99
C PRO A 158 2.78 2.82 -8.67
N ASN A 159 3.47 2.90 -7.52
CA ASN A 159 2.86 2.92 -6.18
C ASN A 159 1.62 3.83 -6.12
N GLY A 160 1.78 5.05 -6.63
CA GLY A 160 0.68 5.88 -7.07
C GLY A 160 1.06 6.74 -8.27
N ASN A 161 0.12 7.48 -8.86
CA ASN A 161 0.36 8.26 -10.07
C ASN A 161 1.13 9.57 -9.83
N ARG A 162 2.31 9.49 -9.21
CA ARG A 162 3.24 10.61 -8.99
C ARG A 162 4.63 10.28 -9.55
N TYR A 163 5.35 11.27 -10.06
CA TYR A 163 6.69 11.05 -10.63
C TYR A 163 7.73 10.55 -9.61
N TYR A 164 7.58 10.86 -8.32
CA TYR A 164 8.45 10.31 -7.26
C TYR A 164 8.16 8.83 -6.93
N TYR A 165 7.12 8.25 -7.52
CA TYR A 165 6.75 6.83 -7.35
C TYR A 165 7.16 5.93 -8.54
N VAL A 166 7.60 6.47 -9.68
CA VAL A 166 7.86 5.67 -10.90
C VAL A 166 8.99 4.64 -10.78
N GLY A 167 9.80 4.70 -9.71
CA GLY A 167 10.82 3.68 -9.43
C GLY A 167 10.25 2.37 -8.88
N ARG A 168 9.02 2.39 -8.37
CA ARG A 168 8.39 1.26 -7.67
C ARG A 168 6.91 1.13 -7.97
N SER A 169 6.43 -0.10 -7.86
CA SER A 169 5.01 -0.43 -7.94
C SER A 169 4.38 -0.47 -6.54
N GLN A 170 3.38 -1.34 -6.38
CA GLN A 170 2.77 -1.79 -5.14
C GLN A 170 2.37 -3.27 -5.33
N PRO A 171 1.80 -3.97 -4.34
CA PRO A 171 1.37 -5.36 -4.53
C PRO A 171 0.51 -5.54 -5.80
N PRO A 172 0.78 -6.54 -6.67
CA PRO A 172 0.18 -6.58 -8.01
C PRO A 172 -1.26 -7.13 -8.01
N TYR A 173 -2.21 -6.24 -7.79
CA TYR A 173 -3.64 -6.57 -7.73
C TYR A 173 -4.39 -6.42 -9.07
N PHE A 174 -3.77 -5.93 -10.14
CA PHE A 174 -4.46 -5.64 -11.41
C PHE A 174 -5.14 -6.88 -12.01
N SER A 175 -4.49 -8.06 -11.96
CA SER A 175 -5.13 -9.31 -12.38
C SER A 175 -6.39 -9.65 -11.58
N LEU A 176 -6.38 -9.38 -10.27
CA LEU A 176 -7.53 -9.60 -9.40
C LEU A 176 -8.65 -8.58 -9.68
N MET A 177 -8.29 -7.31 -9.92
CA MET A 177 -9.26 -6.28 -10.29
C MET A 177 -9.95 -6.58 -11.62
N ILE A 178 -9.21 -7.12 -12.59
CA ILE A 178 -9.74 -7.53 -13.88
C ILE A 178 -10.66 -8.75 -13.73
N GLU A 179 -10.29 -9.70 -12.88
CA GLU A 179 -11.14 -10.85 -12.55
C GLU A 179 -12.46 -10.41 -11.89
N LEU A 180 -12.41 -9.47 -10.94
CA LEU A 180 -13.61 -8.92 -10.28
C LEU A 180 -14.65 -8.39 -11.28
N LEU A 181 -14.21 -7.83 -12.42
CA LEU A 181 -15.11 -7.28 -13.45
C LEU A 181 -15.31 -8.21 -14.65
N GLY A 182 -14.69 -9.39 -14.67
CA GLY A 182 -14.75 -10.33 -15.80
C GLY A 182 -14.13 -9.81 -17.10
N GLN A 183 -13.11 -8.96 -17.03
CA GLN A 183 -12.53 -8.24 -18.19
C GLN A 183 -11.17 -8.78 -18.66
N LYS A 184 -10.85 -10.04 -18.33
CA LYS A 184 -9.55 -10.66 -18.60
C LYS A 184 -9.04 -10.46 -20.03
N GLU A 185 -9.89 -10.69 -21.03
CA GLU A 185 -9.50 -10.59 -22.43
C GLU A 185 -9.19 -9.16 -22.88
N LYS A 186 -9.79 -8.13 -22.25
CA LYS A 186 -9.57 -6.72 -22.60
C LYS A 186 -8.14 -6.25 -22.29
N TYR A 187 -7.55 -6.75 -21.21
CA TYR A 187 -6.28 -6.23 -20.66
C TYR A 187 -5.14 -7.25 -20.68
N LYS A 188 -5.25 -8.30 -21.50
CA LYS A 188 -4.24 -9.38 -21.56
C LYS A 188 -2.84 -8.87 -21.88
N ASN A 189 -2.73 -7.87 -22.76
CA ASN A 189 -1.45 -7.28 -23.12
C ASN A 189 -0.82 -6.53 -21.94
N GLU A 190 -1.63 -5.75 -21.23
CA GLU A 190 -1.21 -5.00 -20.04
C GLU A 190 -0.79 -5.94 -18.90
N LEU A 191 -1.49 -7.07 -18.70
CA LEU A 191 -1.07 -8.10 -17.75
C LEU A 191 0.30 -8.69 -18.09
N GLU A 192 0.60 -8.91 -19.37
CA GLU A 192 1.92 -9.42 -19.79
C GLU A 192 3.01 -8.37 -19.53
N ILE A 193 2.76 -7.09 -19.83
CA ILE A 193 3.72 -6.00 -19.55
C ILE A 193 4.01 -5.93 -18.04
N GLU A 194 2.98 -5.98 -17.21
CA GLU A 194 3.15 -5.98 -15.76
C GLU A 194 3.93 -7.21 -15.27
N TYR A 195 3.61 -8.41 -15.79
CA TYR A 195 4.36 -9.62 -15.48
C TYR A 195 5.85 -9.46 -15.79
N GLN A 196 6.19 -8.91 -16.96
CA GLN A 196 7.59 -8.67 -17.34
C GLN A 196 8.28 -7.66 -16.41
N PHE A 197 7.57 -6.65 -15.90
CA PHE A 197 8.11 -5.74 -14.90
C PHE A 197 8.55 -6.49 -13.63
N TRP A 198 7.70 -7.38 -13.10
CA TRP A 198 8.02 -8.20 -11.93
C TRP A 198 9.15 -9.19 -12.20
N MET A 199 9.21 -9.79 -13.39
CA MET A 199 10.22 -10.80 -13.71
C MET A 199 11.62 -10.24 -14.02
N LYS A 200 11.75 -8.92 -14.24
CA LYS A 200 13.03 -8.31 -14.67
C LYS A 200 13.99 -8.02 -13.52
N LYS A 201 13.66 -7.06 -12.65
CA LYS A 201 14.56 -6.58 -11.56
C LYS A 201 14.16 -7.08 -10.18
N ARG A 202 12.98 -7.68 -10.06
CA ARG A 202 12.40 -8.17 -8.80
C ARG A 202 12.49 -9.68 -8.65
N SER A 203 12.95 -10.41 -9.68
CA SER A 203 13.21 -11.85 -9.60
C SER A 203 14.54 -12.16 -8.90
N ILE A 204 14.49 -13.14 -8.01
CA ILE A 204 15.62 -13.74 -7.33
C ILE A 204 15.72 -15.20 -7.78
N VAL A 205 16.89 -15.57 -8.30
CA VAL A 205 17.22 -16.96 -8.62
C VAL A 205 17.92 -17.55 -7.40
N LEU A 206 17.30 -18.55 -6.77
CA LEU A 206 17.86 -19.29 -5.64
C LEU A 206 18.88 -20.33 -6.12
N ASP A 207 19.65 -20.90 -5.18
CA ASP A 207 20.76 -21.81 -5.49
C ASP A 207 20.34 -23.04 -6.35
N ASP A 208 19.09 -23.48 -6.23
CA ASP A 208 18.53 -24.62 -6.96
C ASP A 208 17.87 -24.23 -8.30
N GLY A 209 18.00 -22.97 -8.71
CA GLY A 209 17.39 -22.42 -9.92
C GLY A 209 15.94 -21.97 -9.74
N THR A 210 15.34 -22.12 -8.55
CA THR A 210 13.99 -21.62 -8.27
C THR A 210 13.94 -20.11 -8.43
N ILE A 211 12.92 -19.61 -9.10
CA ILE A 211 12.67 -18.17 -9.25
C ILE A 211 11.49 -17.75 -8.38
N LEU A 212 11.73 -16.81 -7.49
CA LEU A 212 10.70 -16.11 -6.72
C LEU A 212 10.98 -14.60 -6.80
N ASN A 213 10.04 -13.79 -6.32
CA ASN A 213 10.15 -12.34 -6.43
C ASN A 213 10.23 -11.66 -5.07
N ARG A 214 10.92 -10.52 -5.03
CA ARG A 214 10.98 -9.59 -3.89
C ARG A 214 10.40 -8.24 -4.28
N TYR A 215 10.06 -7.42 -3.28
CA TYR A 215 9.88 -5.99 -3.50
C TYR A 215 11.23 -5.28 -3.67
N TYR A 216 11.29 -4.30 -4.55
CA TYR A 216 12.49 -3.55 -4.89
C TYR A 216 12.11 -2.21 -5.53
N ASP A 217 12.87 -1.13 -5.30
CA ASP A 217 12.69 0.14 -6.02
C ASP A 217 13.89 0.37 -6.95
N ASP A 218 13.63 0.73 -8.20
CA ASP A 218 14.65 1.01 -9.20
C ASP A 218 15.53 2.24 -8.83
N ILE A 219 15.04 3.12 -7.96
CA ILE A 219 15.73 4.30 -7.39
C ILE A 219 16.27 3.94 -5.99
N SER A 220 17.06 2.86 -5.90
CA SER A 220 17.44 2.24 -4.63
C SER A 220 18.45 3.01 -3.77
N GLY A 221 19.21 3.95 -4.34
CA GLY A 221 20.34 4.63 -3.67
C GLY A 221 20.06 6.03 -3.12
N LYS A 222 18.79 6.41 -2.96
CA LYS A 222 18.38 7.78 -2.56
C LYS A 222 17.25 7.73 -1.53
N PRO A 223 17.10 8.74 -0.65
CA PRO A 223 15.91 8.86 0.20
C PRO A 223 14.63 9.03 -0.65
N ARG A 224 13.49 8.58 -0.16
CA ARG A 224 12.16 8.83 -0.73
C ARG A 224 11.88 10.34 -0.72
N PRO A 225 11.49 10.97 -1.85
CA PRO A 225 11.18 12.41 -1.84
C PRO A 225 10.09 12.76 -0.83
N GLU A 226 9.02 11.96 -0.77
CA GLU A 226 7.86 12.17 0.09
C GLU A 226 8.12 11.92 1.59
N ALA A 227 9.30 11.37 1.93
CA ALA A 227 9.74 11.09 3.29
C ALA A 227 11.25 11.39 3.44
N PHE A 228 11.71 12.46 2.78
CA PHE A 228 13.14 12.74 2.60
C PHE A 228 13.86 12.91 3.93
N LEU A 229 13.26 13.67 4.83
CA LEU A 229 13.87 13.96 6.12
C LEU A 229 13.93 12.70 6.99
N GLU A 230 12.84 11.95 7.03
CA GLU A 230 12.70 10.70 7.77
C GLU A 230 13.76 9.68 7.32
N ASP A 231 13.87 9.45 6.01
CA ASP A 231 14.85 8.51 5.44
C ASP A 231 16.29 8.98 5.69
N THR A 232 16.59 10.28 5.51
CA THR A 232 17.94 10.81 5.71
C THR A 232 18.38 10.79 7.16
N GLU A 233 17.47 11.00 8.12
CA GLU A 233 17.76 10.91 9.56
C GLU A 233 18.12 9.48 9.98
N ILE A 234 17.46 8.45 9.44
CA ILE A 234 17.78 7.04 9.71
C ILE A 234 19.18 6.70 9.17
N VAL A 235 19.48 7.09 7.94
CA VAL A 235 20.79 6.83 7.32
C VAL A 235 21.91 7.60 8.02
N HIS A 236 21.69 8.85 8.45
CA HIS A 236 22.69 9.60 9.21
C HIS A 236 23.02 8.93 10.55
N LYS A 237 22.02 8.37 11.24
CA LYS A 237 22.23 7.69 12.54
C LYS A 237 23.06 6.41 12.41
N THR A 238 22.88 5.68 11.31
CA THR A 238 23.55 4.40 11.07
C THR A 238 24.85 4.51 10.26
N ASN A 239 25.01 5.62 9.53
CA ASN A 239 26.04 5.79 8.50
C ASN A 239 26.00 4.68 7.43
N ASN A 240 24.80 4.15 7.14
CA ASN A 240 24.60 3.07 6.17
C ASN A 240 23.59 3.50 5.08
N PRO A 241 24.06 3.95 3.90
CA PRO A 241 23.18 4.38 2.82
C PRO A 241 22.40 3.22 2.16
N ASP A 242 22.81 1.97 2.36
CA ASP A 242 22.08 0.81 1.79
C ASP A 242 20.66 0.70 2.37
N ILE A 243 20.37 1.30 3.52
CA ILE A 243 19.03 1.32 4.12
C ILE A 243 17.99 1.92 3.16
N TYR A 244 18.36 2.86 2.28
CA TYR A 244 17.42 3.46 1.31
C TYR A 244 16.73 2.41 0.42
N VAL A 245 17.45 1.35 0.01
CA VAL A 245 16.85 0.30 -0.84
C VAL A 245 15.76 -0.47 -0.08
N HIS A 246 15.96 -0.66 1.22
CA HIS A 246 15.06 -1.42 2.07
C HIS A 246 13.83 -0.60 2.45
N LEU A 247 13.99 0.69 2.76
CA LEU A 247 12.89 1.62 3.02
C LEU A 247 11.98 1.75 1.80
N ARG A 248 12.57 1.94 0.61
CA ARG A 248 11.81 2.04 -0.64
C ARG A 248 11.13 0.73 -1.04
N ALA A 249 11.80 -0.41 -0.86
CA ALA A 249 11.20 -1.72 -1.08
C ALA A 249 10.03 -1.97 -0.11
N ALA A 250 10.08 -1.46 1.13
CA ALA A 250 8.94 -1.55 2.04
C ALA A 250 7.75 -0.70 1.56
N ALA A 251 8.00 0.49 1.01
CA ALA A 251 6.95 1.29 0.38
C ALA A 251 6.34 0.58 -0.84
N GLU A 252 7.13 -0.14 -1.65
CA GLU A 252 6.60 -0.99 -2.72
C GLU A 252 5.78 -2.17 -2.17
N SER A 253 6.09 -2.68 -0.98
CA SER A 253 5.31 -3.77 -0.38
C SER A 253 3.91 -3.34 0.08
N GLY A 254 3.66 -2.03 0.20
CA GLY A 254 2.49 -1.48 0.87
C GLY A 254 2.54 -1.56 2.40
N TRP A 255 3.57 -2.18 2.98
CA TRP A 255 3.77 -2.36 4.42
C TRP A 255 4.94 -1.48 4.94
N ASP A 256 4.91 -0.19 4.67
CA ASP A 256 5.85 0.83 5.16
C ASP A 256 5.35 1.48 6.46
N PHE A 257 5.83 1.13 7.65
CA PHE A 257 6.79 0.05 7.94
C PHE A 257 6.19 -0.99 8.88
N SER A 258 6.90 -2.10 9.01
CA SER A 258 6.51 -3.28 9.79
C SER A 258 7.75 -3.99 10.33
N SER A 259 7.62 -4.58 11.52
CA SER A 259 8.55 -5.55 12.09
C SER A 259 8.81 -6.74 11.16
N ARG A 260 7.89 -7.03 10.24
CA ARG A 260 8.03 -8.01 9.14
C ARG A 260 9.35 -7.86 8.38
N TRP A 261 9.84 -6.63 8.24
CA TRP A 261 11.01 -6.28 7.46
C TRP A 261 12.27 -6.03 8.27
N MET A 262 12.21 -6.09 9.60
CA MET A 262 13.25 -5.60 10.50
C MET A 262 13.97 -6.76 11.20
N GLU A 263 15.29 -6.67 11.35
CA GLU A 263 16.03 -7.66 12.13
C GLU A 263 15.81 -7.50 13.65
N ASP A 264 15.63 -6.26 14.11
CA ASP A 264 15.12 -5.90 15.43
C ASP A 264 13.78 -5.18 15.27
N GLU A 265 12.70 -5.78 15.81
CA GLU A 265 11.34 -5.23 15.76
C GLU A 265 11.19 -3.83 16.39
N ASN A 266 12.17 -3.34 17.14
CA ASN A 266 12.17 -2.00 17.76
C ASN A 266 12.90 -0.94 16.94
N ASP A 267 13.72 -1.33 15.96
CA ASP A 267 14.63 -0.42 15.29
C ASP A 267 14.51 -0.52 13.78
N LEU A 268 13.81 0.46 13.20
CA LEU A 268 13.61 0.58 11.75
C LEU A 268 14.94 0.67 10.98
N SER A 269 16.03 1.08 11.64
CA SER A 269 17.36 1.13 11.02
C SER A 269 17.90 -0.26 10.64
N THR A 270 17.31 -1.33 11.19
CA THR A 270 17.62 -2.74 10.89
C THR A 270 16.77 -3.32 9.75
N ILE A 271 16.06 -2.47 8.99
CA ILE A 271 15.20 -2.90 7.89
C ILE A 271 15.99 -3.55 6.75
N ILE A 272 15.51 -4.70 6.28
CA ILE A 272 16.13 -5.56 5.27
C ILE A 272 15.15 -6.03 4.20
N THR A 273 14.12 -5.25 3.87
CA THR A 273 13.02 -5.64 2.96
C THR A 273 13.49 -6.25 1.63
N ALA A 274 14.41 -5.59 0.94
CA ALA A 274 14.99 -6.10 -0.30
C ALA A 274 15.76 -7.44 -0.16
N ASN A 275 16.04 -7.92 1.05
CA ASN A 275 16.65 -9.24 1.29
C ASN A 275 15.61 -10.34 1.58
N ILE A 276 14.33 -10.00 1.52
CA ILE A 276 13.21 -10.88 1.83
C ILE A 276 12.41 -11.16 0.56
N ILE A 277 12.06 -12.42 0.36
CA ILE A 277 11.12 -12.92 -0.64
C ILE A 277 9.75 -13.05 0.06
N PRO A 278 8.80 -12.14 -0.20
CA PRO A 278 7.54 -12.08 0.54
C PRO A 278 6.53 -13.13 0.06
N VAL A 279 5.79 -13.73 0.99
CA VAL A 279 4.77 -14.74 0.66
C VAL A 279 3.59 -14.14 -0.11
N ASP A 280 3.11 -12.97 0.30
CA ASP A 280 2.01 -12.25 -0.35
C ASP A 280 2.31 -11.92 -1.82
N LEU A 281 3.47 -11.32 -2.12
CA LEU A 281 3.89 -11.01 -3.49
C LEU A 281 3.87 -12.24 -4.38
N ASN A 282 4.46 -13.35 -3.91
CA ASN A 282 4.57 -14.55 -4.73
C ASN A 282 3.22 -15.24 -4.92
N CYS A 283 2.30 -15.14 -3.96
CA CYS A 283 0.92 -15.59 -4.17
C CYS A 283 0.18 -14.72 -5.20
N LEU A 284 0.38 -13.40 -5.19
CA LEU A 284 -0.20 -12.50 -6.19
C LEU A 284 0.36 -12.76 -7.60
N LEU A 285 1.65 -13.03 -7.72
CA LEU A 285 2.26 -13.40 -9.00
C LEU A 285 1.81 -14.76 -9.50
N TYR A 286 1.53 -15.72 -8.61
CA TYR A 286 0.90 -16.99 -8.97
C TYR A 286 -0.48 -16.74 -9.61
N HIS A 287 -1.29 -15.87 -9.01
CA HIS A 287 -2.57 -15.48 -9.59
C HIS A 287 -2.42 -14.77 -10.95
N LEU A 288 -1.44 -13.88 -11.09
CA LEU A 288 -1.12 -13.23 -12.36
C LEU A 288 -0.71 -14.24 -13.45
N GLU A 289 0.10 -15.25 -13.11
CA GLU A 289 0.51 -16.31 -14.05
C GLU A 289 -0.68 -17.15 -14.51
N LEU A 290 -1.57 -17.55 -13.59
CA LEU A 290 -2.84 -18.20 -13.95
C LEU A 290 -3.71 -17.29 -14.84
N SER A 291 -3.76 -16.00 -14.53
CA SER A 291 -4.48 -15.01 -15.32
C SER A 291 -3.91 -14.86 -16.73
N LEU A 292 -2.62 -15.10 -16.93
CA LEU A 292 -1.99 -15.10 -18.26
C LEU A 292 -2.04 -16.46 -18.98
N GLY A 293 -2.46 -17.53 -18.30
CA GLY A 293 -2.41 -18.90 -18.83
C GLY A 293 -1.00 -19.52 -18.78
N LYS A 294 -0.09 -18.96 -18.00
CA LYS A 294 1.28 -19.45 -17.76
C LYS A 294 1.28 -20.57 -16.71
N THR A 295 0.65 -21.69 -17.05
CA THR A 295 0.34 -22.77 -16.09
C THR A 295 1.59 -23.46 -15.53
N LEU A 296 2.66 -23.58 -16.32
CA LEU A 296 3.92 -24.16 -15.87
C LEU A 296 4.61 -23.24 -14.85
N GLU A 297 4.68 -21.94 -15.15
CA GLU A 297 5.26 -20.93 -14.27
C GLU A 297 4.48 -20.84 -12.96
N ALA A 298 3.15 -20.82 -13.04
CA ALA A 298 2.27 -20.84 -11.86
C ALA A 298 2.52 -22.09 -10.99
N GLU A 299 2.60 -23.28 -11.60
CA GLU A 299 2.86 -24.51 -10.84
C GLU A 299 4.25 -24.52 -10.20
N ASN A 300 5.28 -24.06 -10.92
CA ASN A 300 6.63 -23.91 -10.37
C ASN A 300 6.64 -22.94 -9.18
N ARG A 301 5.93 -21.81 -9.29
CA ARG A 301 5.81 -20.85 -8.19
C ARG A 301 5.05 -21.41 -7.01
N ARG A 302 3.96 -22.15 -7.24
CA ARG A 302 3.19 -22.85 -6.19
C ARG A 302 4.09 -23.81 -5.42
N GLN A 303 4.91 -24.61 -6.12
CA GLN A 303 5.87 -25.51 -5.49
C GLN A 303 6.97 -24.75 -4.72
N ALA A 304 7.45 -23.64 -5.25
CA ALA A 304 8.42 -22.78 -4.59
C ALA A 304 7.87 -22.17 -3.29
N ILE A 305 6.63 -21.66 -3.30
CA ILE A 305 5.95 -21.16 -2.09
C ILE A 305 5.85 -22.28 -1.05
N GLN A 306 5.41 -23.48 -1.47
CA GLN A 306 5.33 -24.65 -0.60
C GLN A 306 6.68 -25.04 0.02
N LYS A 307 7.77 -24.95 -0.75
CA LYS A 307 9.11 -25.30 -0.30
C LYS A 307 9.75 -24.27 0.64
N TYR A 308 9.67 -22.99 0.28
CA TYR A 308 10.46 -21.94 0.93
C TYR A 308 9.69 -21.17 2.01
N MET A 309 8.36 -21.12 1.92
CA MET A 309 7.54 -20.26 2.78
C MET A 309 6.72 -21.04 3.80
N TRP A 310 6.46 -22.33 3.60
CA TRP A 310 5.79 -23.14 4.61
C TRP A 310 6.74 -23.51 5.76
N SER A 311 6.39 -23.13 7.00
CA SER A 311 7.13 -23.53 8.20
C SER A 311 6.45 -24.68 8.92
N ASN A 312 7.12 -25.82 9.01
CA ASN A 312 6.66 -26.94 9.86
C ASN A 312 6.82 -26.65 11.36
N GLU A 313 7.68 -25.71 11.75
CA GLU A 313 7.83 -25.33 13.16
C GLU A 313 6.63 -24.49 13.61
N PHE A 314 6.32 -23.44 12.85
CA PHE A 314 5.21 -22.53 13.18
C PHE A 314 3.84 -23.03 12.68
N GLN A 315 3.83 -24.03 11.80
CA GLN A 315 2.62 -24.50 11.10
C GLN A 315 1.92 -23.33 10.40
N PHE A 316 2.72 -22.50 9.72
CA PHE A 316 2.32 -21.21 9.17
C PHE A 316 3.16 -20.84 7.94
N PHE A 317 2.63 -20.00 7.05
CA PHE A 317 3.38 -19.47 5.93
C PHE A 317 4.14 -18.19 6.31
N MET A 318 5.44 -18.17 6.03
CA MET A 318 6.41 -17.16 6.42
C MET A 318 7.10 -16.60 5.17
N ASP A 319 7.65 -15.40 5.29
CA ASP A 319 8.55 -14.88 4.25
C ASP A 319 9.91 -15.62 4.29
N TYR A 320 10.66 -15.56 3.19
CA TYR A 320 11.97 -16.20 3.09
C TYR A 320 13.09 -15.17 2.94
N ASN A 321 14.06 -15.16 3.85
CA ASN A 321 15.26 -14.35 3.71
C ASN A 321 16.30 -15.12 2.88
N PHE A 322 16.51 -14.70 1.63
CA PHE A 322 17.37 -15.42 0.68
C PHE A 322 18.87 -15.19 0.94
N ILE A 323 19.24 -14.13 1.64
CA ILE A 323 20.62 -13.88 2.07
C ILE A 323 21.00 -14.81 3.22
N LYS A 324 20.13 -14.92 4.23
CA LYS A 324 20.31 -15.82 5.39
C LYS A 324 19.90 -17.26 5.11
N LYS A 325 19.31 -17.52 3.93
CA LYS A 325 18.81 -18.83 3.48
C LYS A 325 17.85 -19.49 4.47
N LYS A 326 17.00 -18.69 5.11
CA LYS A 326 16.03 -19.17 6.11
C LYS A 326 14.74 -18.36 6.09
N GLN A 327 13.66 -18.97 6.60
CA GLN A 327 12.41 -18.26 6.85
C GLN A 327 12.61 -17.13 7.87
N THR A 328 11.84 -16.06 7.71
CA THR A 328 11.73 -15.02 8.75
C THR A 328 11.04 -15.60 9.99
N ASN A 329 11.09 -14.88 11.10
CA ASN A 329 10.54 -15.31 12.40
C ASN A 329 9.34 -14.45 12.86
N CYS A 330 8.82 -13.57 11.99
CA CYS A 330 7.66 -12.74 12.28
C CYS A 330 6.42 -13.34 11.62
N LEU A 331 5.45 -13.81 12.43
CA LEU A 331 4.16 -14.26 11.93
C LEU A 331 3.31 -13.03 11.61
N THR A 332 2.80 -12.96 10.37
CA THR A 332 2.01 -11.83 9.86
C THR A 332 0.78 -12.32 9.12
N LEU A 333 -0.21 -11.44 8.93
CA LEU A 333 -1.39 -11.78 8.13
C LEU A 333 -1.08 -12.05 6.64
N ALA A 334 0.15 -11.79 6.16
CA ALA A 334 0.57 -12.22 4.82
C ALA A 334 0.53 -13.76 4.66
N GLY A 335 0.65 -14.52 5.76
CA GLY A 335 0.53 -15.98 5.76
C GLY A 335 -0.85 -16.51 5.37
N LEU A 336 -1.86 -15.65 5.23
CA LEU A 336 -3.19 -15.98 4.72
C LEU A 336 -3.29 -15.94 3.19
N PHE A 337 -2.36 -15.31 2.48
CA PHE A 337 -2.41 -15.24 1.01
C PHE A 337 -2.40 -16.61 0.33
N PRO A 338 -1.61 -17.60 0.79
CA PRO A 338 -1.68 -18.96 0.24
C PRO A 338 -3.04 -19.63 0.40
N LEU A 339 -3.81 -19.31 1.45
CA LEU A 339 -5.17 -19.83 1.64
C LEU A 339 -6.13 -19.08 0.72
N TRP A 340 -6.05 -17.75 0.72
CA TRP A 340 -6.93 -16.89 -0.06
C TRP A 340 -6.87 -17.21 -1.56
N LEU A 341 -5.68 -17.50 -2.08
CA LEU A 341 -5.43 -17.79 -3.49
C LEU A 341 -5.26 -19.30 -3.80
N ASN A 342 -5.79 -20.18 -2.95
CA ASN A 342 -5.88 -21.63 -3.19
C ASN A 342 -4.54 -22.34 -3.47
N ILE A 343 -3.47 -21.91 -2.80
CA ILE A 343 -2.11 -22.50 -2.89
C ILE A 343 -1.88 -23.55 -1.79
N SER A 344 -2.44 -23.31 -0.60
CA SER A 344 -2.27 -24.19 0.57
C SER A 344 -3.01 -25.51 0.42
N THR A 345 -2.49 -26.58 1.03
CA THR A 345 -3.29 -27.80 1.23
C THR A 345 -4.38 -27.60 2.28
N SER A 346 -5.36 -28.50 2.34
CA SER A 346 -6.43 -28.42 3.36
C SER A 346 -5.90 -28.48 4.80
N ASP A 347 -4.85 -29.28 5.05
CA ASP A 347 -4.26 -29.41 6.38
C ASP A 347 -3.48 -28.15 6.76
N GLN A 348 -2.68 -27.59 5.84
CA GLN A 348 -2.02 -26.31 6.04
C GLN A 348 -3.03 -25.19 6.31
N ALA A 349 -4.14 -25.17 5.57
CA ALA A 349 -5.18 -24.17 5.73
C ALA A 349 -5.80 -24.22 7.14
N LYS A 350 -6.06 -25.43 7.67
CA LYS A 350 -6.55 -25.61 9.06
C LYS A 350 -5.52 -25.19 10.10
N GLN A 351 -4.25 -25.48 9.86
CA GLN A 351 -3.15 -25.10 10.76
C GLN A 351 -2.96 -23.58 10.82
N VAL A 352 -2.95 -22.92 9.66
CA VAL A 352 -2.93 -21.46 9.56
C VAL A 352 -4.15 -20.87 10.25
N ALA A 353 -5.35 -21.39 9.99
CA ALA A 353 -6.59 -20.91 10.62
C ALA A 353 -6.52 -20.99 12.16
N HIS A 354 -5.99 -22.08 12.70
CA HIS A 354 -5.75 -22.22 14.14
C HIS A 354 -4.76 -21.20 14.68
N GLN A 355 -3.67 -20.90 13.97
CA GLN A 355 -2.72 -19.85 14.36
C GLN A 355 -3.38 -18.46 14.34
N ILE A 356 -4.20 -18.16 13.32
CA ILE A 356 -4.94 -16.90 13.23
C ILE A 356 -5.91 -16.73 14.40
N GLU A 357 -6.67 -17.78 14.74
CA GLU A 357 -7.59 -17.75 15.88
C GLU A 357 -6.88 -17.56 17.21
N SER A 358 -5.75 -18.23 17.41
CA SER A 358 -5.03 -18.24 18.69
C SER A 358 -4.15 -17.01 18.92
N LEU A 359 -3.56 -16.43 17.88
CA LEU A 359 -2.54 -15.38 18.02
C LEU A 359 -2.96 -14.02 17.50
N PHE A 360 -3.89 -13.94 16.54
CA PHE A 360 -4.17 -12.69 15.82
C PHE A 360 -5.52 -12.06 16.17
N LEU A 361 -6.48 -12.83 16.68
CA LEU A 361 -7.83 -12.33 16.93
C LEU A 361 -7.96 -11.54 18.24
N TYR A 362 -8.38 -10.29 18.12
CA TYR A 362 -8.73 -9.40 19.23
C TYR A 362 -10.16 -8.85 19.07
N ASP A 363 -10.61 -8.04 20.03
CA ASP A 363 -12.00 -7.55 20.09
C ASP A 363 -12.40 -6.73 18.86
N GLY A 364 -11.45 -6.05 18.25
CA GLY A 364 -11.65 -5.21 17.07
C GLY A 364 -11.40 -5.88 15.72
N GLY A 365 -10.97 -7.14 15.68
CA GLY A 365 -10.52 -7.83 14.46
C GLY A 365 -9.14 -8.43 14.63
N LEU A 366 -8.40 -8.57 13.54
CA LEU A 366 -7.07 -9.19 13.52
C LEU A 366 -5.95 -8.14 13.60
N ILE A 367 -4.96 -8.36 14.47
CA ILE A 367 -3.70 -7.60 14.45
C ILE A 367 -2.89 -7.95 13.21
N THR A 368 -2.06 -7.03 12.73
CA THR A 368 -1.28 -7.22 11.48
C THR A 368 -0.13 -8.20 11.62
N THR A 369 0.58 -8.11 12.75
CA THR A 369 1.70 -8.99 13.15
C THR A 369 1.57 -9.31 14.63
N ILE A 370 2.21 -10.37 15.08
CA ILE A 370 2.26 -10.72 16.51
C ILE A 370 3.36 -9.96 17.29
N SER A 371 4.03 -8.98 16.66
CA SER A 371 5.06 -8.19 17.33
C SER A 371 4.49 -7.51 18.56
N LYS A 372 5.25 -7.50 19.66
CA LYS A 372 4.81 -6.87 20.92
C LYS A 372 5.49 -5.56 21.21
N LYS A 373 6.49 -5.19 20.41
CA LYS A 373 7.36 -4.04 20.71
C LYS A 373 7.49 -3.05 19.57
N SER A 374 7.18 -3.44 18.34
CA SER A 374 7.19 -2.52 17.22
C SER A 374 6.23 -1.37 17.43
N THR A 375 6.67 -0.18 17.06
CA THR A 375 5.86 1.04 17.02
C THR A 375 5.45 1.40 15.58
N GLN A 376 5.74 0.52 14.62
CA GLN A 376 5.43 0.76 13.21
C GLN A 376 3.95 0.52 12.93
N GLN A 377 3.44 1.11 11.85
CA GLN A 377 1.99 1.13 11.59
C GLN A 377 1.43 -0.22 11.08
N TRP A 378 2.23 -1.02 10.39
CA TRP A 378 1.86 -2.35 9.91
C TRP A 378 2.25 -3.44 10.92
N ASP A 379 1.93 -3.21 12.19
CA ASP A 379 2.13 -4.13 13.31
C ASP A 379 0.99 -4.05 14.33
N CYS A 380 0.97 -4.95 15.31
CA CYS A 380 0.14 -4.82 16.51
C CYS A 380 0.33 -3.42 17.16
N PRO A 381 -0.74 -2.73 17.59
CA PRO A 381 -2.13 -3.21 17.72
C PRO A 381 -3.01 -2.92 16.51
N ASN A 382 -2.44 -2.47 15.38
CA ASN A 382 -3.22 -2.03 14.24
C ASN A 382 -3.78 -3.21 13.43
N GLY A 383 -5.02 -3.07 13.00
CA GLY A 383 -5.67 -3.85 11.95
C GLY A 383 -6.01 -2.97 10.75
N TRP A 384 -5.88 -3.55 9.55
CA TRP A 384 -6.06 -2.88 8.27
C TRP A 384 -7.14 -3.57 7.44
N ALA A 385 -8.05 -2.78 6.84
CA ALA A 385 -9.21 -3.30 6.12
C ALA A 385 -8.86 -4.38 5.06
N PRO A 386 -7.82 -4.21 4.22
CA PRO A 386 -7.39 -5.25 3.28
C PRO A 386 -7.15 -6.61 3.92
N LEU A 387 -6.44 -6.63 5.06
CA LEU A 387 -6.02 -7.87 5.70
C LEU A 387 -7.19 -8.54 6.44
N GLN A 388 -8.14 -7.75 6.96
CA GLN A 388 -9.38 -8.32 7.51
C GLN A 388 -10.21 -9.00 6.43
N TYR A 389 -10.32 -8.37 5.25
CA TYR A 389 -11.04 -8.93 4.11
C TYR A 389 -10.38 -10.20 3.58
N ILE A 390 -9.07 -10.17 3.38
CA ILE A 390 -8.30 -11.36 2.95
C ILE A 390 -8.47 -12.49 3.96
N ALA A 391 -8.34 -12.22 5.26
CA ALA A 391 -8.52 -13.22 6.29
C ALA A 391 -9.93 -13.82 6.28
N TYR A 392 -10.95 -12.98 6.17
CA TYR A 392 -12.33 -13.40 6.05
C TYR A 392 -12.54 -14.33 4.84
N CYS A 393 -12.11 -13.92 3.65
CA CYS A 393 -12.23 -14.71 2.43
C CYS A 393 -11.40 -16.00 2.46
N ALA A 394 -10.20 -15.97 3.02
CA ALA A 394 -9.35 -17.13 3.19
C ALA A 394 -9.99 -18.17 4.13
N LEU A 395 -10.50 -17.73 5.28
CA LEU A 395 -11.05 -18.61 6.31
C LEU A 395 -12.41 -19.20 5.93
N LEU A 396 -13.20 -18.52 5.09
CA LEU A 396 -14.40 -19.11 4.49
C LEU A 396 -14.09 -20.32 3.60
N GLN A 397 -12.89 -20.43 3.06
CA GLN A 397 -12.45 -21.57 2.25
C GLN A 397 -11.96 -22.75 3.10
N VAL A 398 -11.86 -22.58 4.44
CA VAL A 398 -11.36 -23.61 5.35
C VAL A 398 -12.53 -24.33 6.03
N PRO A 399 -12.75 -25.63 5.76
CA PRO A 399 -13.86 -26.36 6.35
C PRO A 399 -13.85 -26.32 7.88
N GLY A 400 -14.97 -25.90 8.48
CA GLY A 400 -15.14 -25.81 9.94
C GLY A 400 -14.75 -24.46 10.56
N TYR A 401 -14.25 -23.51 9.77
CA TYR A 401 -13.86 -22.17 10.24
C TYR A 401 -14.80 -21.05 9.77
N GLU A 402 -15.95 -21.38 9.17
CA GLU A 402 -16.91 -20.39 8.64
C GLU A 402 -17.44 -19.48 9.76
N LYS A 403 -17.67 -20.03 10.95
CA LYS A 403 -18.07 -19.26 12.14
C LYS A 403 -16.95 -18.32 12.59
N PHE A 404 -15.70 -18.77 12.52
CA PHE A 404 -14.54 -17.95 12.88
C PHE A 404 -14.37 -16.79 11.88
N ALA A 405 -14.46 -17.05 10.58
CA ALA A 405 -14.46 -16.02 9.54
C ALA A 405 -15.54 -14.95 9.82
N ARG A 406 -16.78 -15.37 10.09
CA ARG A 406 -17.88 -14.44 10.44
C ARG A 406 -17.64 -13.66 11.72
N THR A 407 -16.90 -14.22 12.67
CA THR A 407 -16.47 -13.52 13.90
C THR A 407 -15.51 -12.39 13.57
N ILE A 408 -14.52 -12.62 12.70
CA ILE A 408 -13.59 -11.57 12.22
C ILE A 408 -14.35 -10.43 11.56
N ARG A 409 -15.24 -10.76 10.61
CA ARG A 409 -16.10 -9.77 9.93
C ARG A 409 -16.89 -8.95 10.95
N GLN A 410 -17.58 -9.62 11.88
CA GLN A 410 -18.43 -8.94 12.85
C GLN A 410 -17.64 -8.01 13.78
N ARG A 411 -16.48 -8.45 14.28
CA ARG A 411 -15.62 -7.64 15.16
C ARG A 411 -15.08 -6.41 14.44
N TRP A 412 -14.58 -6.59 13.22
CA TRP A 412 -14.09 -5.49 12.39
C TRP A 412 -15.18 -4.47 12.08
N MET A 413 -16.34 -4.92 11.59
CA MET A 413 -17.46 -4.04 11.28
C MET A 413 -17.96 -3.28 12.51
N SER A 414 -18.10 -3.96 13.67
CA SER A 414 -18.51 -3.30 14.91
C SER A 414 -17.50 -2.25 15.38
N LEU A 415 -16.20 -2.47 15.17
CA LEU A 415 -15.19 -1.44 15.44
C LEU A 415 -15.35 -0.24 14.50
N ASN A 416 -15.55 -0.47 13.20
CA ASN A 416 -15.79 0.61 12.24
C ASN A 416 -17.04 1.42 12.61
N GLU A 417 -18.16 0.74 12.89
CA GLU A 417 -19.44 1.35 13.31
C GLU A 417 -19.28 2.19 14.58
N ARG A 418 -18.55 1.68 15.58
CA ARG A 418 -18.29 2.40 16.84
C ARG A 418 -17.51 3.68 16.61
N VAL A 419 -16.37 3.59 15.91
CA VAL A 419 -15.53 4.75 15.62
C VAL A 419 -16.26 5.75 14.72
N PHE A 420 -17.02 5.27 13.74
CA PHE A 420 -17.85 6.13 12.91
C PHE A 420 -18.89 6.89 13.74
N LYS A 421 -19.55 6.22 14.69
CA LYS A 421 -20.49 6.87 15.62
C LYS A 421 -19.83 7.94 16.49
N GLU A 422 -18.58 7.73 16.89
CA GLU A 422 -17.81 8.66 17.74
C GLU A 422 -17.25 9.86 16.94
N THR A 423 -16.87 9.66 15.69
CA THR A 423 -16.05 10.63 14.92
C THR A 423 -16.71 11.16 13.66
N GLY A 424 -17.74 10.48 13.14
CA GLY A 424 -18.34 10.72 11.84
C GLY A 424 -17.47 10.31 10.65
N LYS A 425 -16.41 9.50 10.87
CA LYS A 425 -15.38 9.22 9.88
C LYS A 425 -15.00 7.75 9.80
N MET A 426 -14.61 7.33 8.60
CA MET A 426 -13.92 6.07 8.35
C MET A 426 -12.41 6.31 8.32
N MET A 427 -11.66 5.45 8.99
CA MET A 427 -10.21 5.63 9.21
C MET A 427 -9.41 4.71 8.27
N GLU A 428 -8.17 5.10 8.01
CA GLU A 428 -7.17 4.28 7.30
C GLU A 428 -6.95 2.92 7.96
N LYS A 429 -6.80 2.92 9.29
CA LYS A 429 -6.47 1.76 10.13
C LYS A 429 -7.06 1.92 11.53
N TYR A 430 -7.16 0.83 12.28
CA TYR A 430 -7.84 0.78 13.59
C TYR A 430 -7.01 0.02 14.64
N ASP A 431 -7.04 0.48 15.89
CA ASP A 431 -6.52 -0.30 17.02
C ASP A 431 -7.52 -1.42 17.32
N VAL A 432 -7.16 -2.66 16.98
CA VAL A 432 -8.05 -3.82 17.14
C VAL A 432 -7.91 -4.47 18.52
N VAL A 433 -6.89 -4.10 19.29
CA VAL A 433 -6.64 -4.63 20.64
C VAL A 433 -7.39 -3.79 21.67
N ASN A 434 -7.24 -2.47 21.60
CA ASN A 434 -7.96 -1.49 22.40
C ASN A 434 -8.90 -0.68 21.52
N ILE A 435 -10.04 -1.29 21.19
CA ILE A 435 -11.22 -0.56 20.70
C ILE A 435 -11.51 0.49 21.77
N ASN A 436 -11.49 1.80 21.53
CA ASN A 436 -11.60 2.93 22.48
C ASN A 436 -10.38 3.84 22.33
N LYS A 437 -9.28 3.34 21.76
CA LYS A 437 -8.14 4.15 21.35
C LYS A 437 -8.14 4.38 19.83
N PRO A 438 -7.69 5.57 19.38
CA PRO A 438 -7.35 5.75 17.98
C PRO A 438 -6.09 4.94 17.65
N ALA A 439 -6.05 4.41 16.43
CA ALA A 439 -4.84 3.79 15.89
C ALA A 439 -3.72 4.82 15.69
N GLY A 440 -2.47 4.36 15.70
CA GLY A 440 -1.29 5.21 15.52
C GLY A 440 -0.09 4.45 14.96
N GLY A 441 1.12 4.97 15.20
CA GLY A 441 2.38 4.38 14.72
C GLY A 441 2.72 4.76 13.27
N GLY A 442 3.98 4.50 12.89
CA GLY A 442 4.54 4.88 11.59
C GLY A 442 5.02 6.33 11.51
N GLU A 443 5.23 6.81 10.28
CA GLU A 443 5.87 8.11 10.00
C GLU A 443 4.89 9.28 9.85
N TYR A 444 3.58 9.03 9.80
CA TYR A 444 2.55 10.06 9.65
C TYR A 444 1.30 9.76 10.51
N ALA A 445 0.50 10.79 10.78
CA ALA A 445 -0.75 10.68 11.55
C ALA A 445 -1.81 9.89 10.78
N THR A 446 -2.65 9.12 11.47
CA THR A 446 -3.74 8.34 10.85
C THR A 446 -4.62 9.20 9.93
N GLN A 447 -4.93 8.69 8.74
CA GLN A 447 -5.71 9.40 7.73
C GLN A 447 -7.22 9.09 7.78
N ASP A 448 -8.01 10.07 7.36
CA ASP A 448 -9.47 9.99 7.28
C ASP A 448 -9.91 9.78 5.82
N GLY A 449 -10.96 8.98 5.60
CA GLY A 449 -11.55 8.76 4.28
C GLY A 449 -12.40 7.49 4.24
N PHE A 450 -11.84 6.28 4.31
CA PHE A 450 -10.62 5.90 3.60
C PHE A 450 -11.01 4.82 2.59
N GLY A 451 -10.59 4.96 1.32
CA GLY A 451 -11.09 4.19 0.18
C GLY A 451 -11.26 2.68 0.43
N TRP A 452 -10.20 2.01 0.90
CA TRP A 452 -10.26 0.57 1.18
C TRP A 452 -11.18 0.18 2.35
N THR A 453 -11.40 1.06 3.33
CA THR A 453 -12.13 0.75 4.57
C THR A 453 -13.60 0.84 4.25
N ASN A 454 -13.96 1.88 3.49
CA ASN A 454 -15.28 2.06 2.92
C ASN A 454 -15.62 0.87 2.01
N GLY A 455 -14.66 0.49 1.14
CA GLY A 455 -14.84 -0.60 0.20
C GLY A 455 -15.06 -1.96 0.85
N VAL A 456 -14.19 -2.31 1.79
CA VAL A 456 -14.29 -3.55 2.58
C VAL A 456 -15.54 -3.55 3.44
N TYR A 457 -15.90 -2.43 4.08
CA TYR A 457 -17.10 -2.35 4.91
C TYR A 457 -18.37 -2.62 4.10
N LEU A 458 -18.54 -1.98 2.93
CA LEU A 458 -19.71 -2.19 2.07
C LEU A 458 -19.78 -3.64 1.55
N GLU A 459 -18.65 -4.23 1.16
CA GLU A 459 -18.61 -5.63 0.71
C GLU A 459 -18.98 -6.60 1.85
N MET A 460 -18.40 -6.42 3.04
CA MET A 460 -18.71 -7.23 4.22
C MET A 460 -20.17 -7.05 4.67
N LEU A 461 -20.73 -5.85 4.57
CA LEU A 461 -22.14 -5.57 4.85
C LEU A 461 -23.06 -6.32 3.89
N TYR A 462 -22.77 -6.26 2.59
CA TYR A 462 -23.51 -7.01 1.58
C TYR A 462 -23.47 -8.53 1.83
N GLN A 463 -22.29 -9.07 2.14
CA GLN A 463 -22.14 -10.49 2.49
C GLN A 463 -22.92 -10.87 3.74
N LYS A 464 -22.93 -10.02 4.77
CA LYS A 464 -23.73 -10.23 5.98
C LYS A 464 -25.23 -10.27 5.69
N GLN A 465 -25.71 -9.38 4.83
CA GLN A 465 -27.12 -9.28 4.46
C GLN A 465 -27.59 -10.44 3.57
N THR A 466 -26.70 -10.99 2.74
CA THR A 466 -27.04 -12.09 1.80
C THR A 466 -26.90 -13.49 2.42
N GLU A 467 -26.16 -13.61 3.52
CA GLU A 467 -26.05 -14.84 4.32
C GLU A 467 -27.18 -15.04 5.34
N SER A 468 -27.93 -13.98 5.64
CA SER A 468 -29.06 -13.96 6.57
C SER A 468 -30.34 -14.35 5.83
#